data_AF-A0A538D1E5-F1
#
_entry.id   AF-A0A538D1E5-F1
#
_cell.length_a   1.000
_cell.length_b   1.000
_cell.length_c   1.000
_cell.angle_alpha   90.00
_cell.angle_beta   90.00
_cell.angle_gamma   90.00
#
_symmetry.space_group_name_H-M   'P 1'
#
loop_
_entity.id
_entity.type
_entity.pdbx_description
1 polymer ?
#
loop_
_entity_poly.entity_id
_entity_poly.type
_entity_poly.pdbx_seq_one_letter_code
_entity_poly.pdbx_strand_id
1 'polypeptide(L)' 'MNATLTIAPAGTWSLDPVHSSVDFEVSYLAGTFKGGFDEIGAELAVDGERASLEGTAKVASVDVK' A
#
# COMPACT_ATOMS: atom_id res chain seq x y z
N MET A 1 0.43 28.96 13.21
CA MET A 1 -0.73 28.40 12.48
C MET A 1 -0.36 26.96 12.13
N ASN A 2 -1.01 25.95 12.72
CA ASN A 2 -0.83 24.56 12.29
C ASN A 2 -1.76 24.33 11.11
N ALA A 3 -1.20 24.11 9.92
CA ALA A 3 -1.99 23.69 8.78
C ALA A 3 -2.34 22.21 8.95
N THR A 4 -3.64 21.90 8.96
CA THR A 4 -4.11 20.52 8.88
C THR A 4 -3.77 20.02 7.47
N LEU A 5 -2.86 19.05 7.36
CA LEU A 5 -2.56 18.38 6.10
C LEU A 5 -3.71 17.41 5.80
N THR A 6 -4.48 17.71 4.76
CA THR A 6 -5.45 16.76 4.19
C THR A 6 -4.70 15.75 3.33
N ILE A 7 -4.94 14.46 3.60
CA ILE A 7 -4.24 13.37 2.90
C ILE A 7 -4.62 13.28 1.41
N ALA A 8 -5.88 13.56 1.09
CA ALA A 8 -6.44 13.66 -0.26
C ALA A 8 -7.80 14.39 -0.20
N PRO A 9 -8.37 14.83 -1.33
CA PRO A 9 -9.77 15.29 -1.38
C PRO A 9 -10.76 14.19 -0.95
N ALA A 10 -11.93 14.61 -0.46
CA ALA A 10 -13.02 13.70 -0.11
C ALA A 10 -13.45 12.87 -1.33
N GLY A 11 -13.66 11.57 -1.11
CA GLY A 11 -13.98 10.61 -2.16
C GLY A 11 -13.32 9.26 -1.97
N THR A 12 -13.53 8.40 -2.96
CA THR A 12 -12.96 7.06 -3.03
C THR A 12 -11.89 7.02 -4.12
N TRP A 13 -10.72 6.49 -3.78
CA TRP A 13 -9.56 6.39 -4.66
C TRP A 13 -9.13 4.94 -4.79
N SER A 14 -9.10 4.42 -6.02
CA SER A 14 -8.55 3.09 -6.30
C SER A 14 -7.04 3.16 -6.47
N LEU A 15 -6.35 2.14 -5.97
CA LEU A 15 -4.92 1.95 -6.17
C LEU A 15 -4.56 1.80 -7.65
N ASP A 16 -3.55 2.53 -8.10
CA ASP A 16 -2.90 2.32 -9.39
C ASP A 16 -1.78 1.29 -9.24
N PRO A 17 -1.89 0.09 -9.85
CA PRO A 17 -0.90 -0.97 -9.70
C PRO A 17 0.45 -0.65 -10.36
N VAL A 18 0.53 0.36 -11.23
CA VAL A 18 1.81 0.77 -11.86
C VAL A 18 2.68 1.60 -10.90
N HIS A 19 2.03 2.37 -10.02
CA HIS A 19 2.70 3.33 -9.13
C HIS A 19 2.62 2.95 -7.66
N SER A 20 2.13 1.75 -7.35
CA SER A 20 1.97 1.26 -5.99
C SER A 20 2.57 -0.14 -5.88
N SER A 21 3.18 -0.45 -4.74
CA SER A 21 3.72 -1.78 -4.45
C SER A 21 3.36 -2.23 -3.04
N VAL A 22 3.36 -3.54 -2.83
CA VAL A 22 3.31 -4.17 -1.49
C VAL A 22 4.52 -5.07 -1.38
N ASP A 23 5.53 -4.59 -0.68
CA ASP A 23 6.82 -5.26 -0.52
C ASP A 23 7.01 -5.76 0.92
N PHE A 24 7.87 -6.75 1.10
CA PHE A 24 8.29 -7.28 2.39
C PHE A 24 9.79 -7.54 2.43
N GLU A 25 10.34 -7.49 3.65
CA GLU A 25 11.74 -7.82 3.91
C GLU A 25 11.84 -8.77 5.10
N VAL A 26 12.65 -9.82 4.96
CA VAL A 26 12.85 -10.84 6.00
C VAL A 26 14.34 -11.07 6.22
N SER A 27 14.83 -10.82 7.43
CA SER A 27 16.21 -11.11 7.80
C SER A 27 16.48 -12.61 7.82
N TYR A 28 17.59 -13.05 7.22
CA TYR A 28 18.01 -14.45 7.16
C TYR A 28 19.53 -14.59 7.15
N LEU A 29 20.07 -15.29 8.16
CA LEU A 29 21.51 -15.45 8.38
C LEU A 29 22.25 -14.11 8.33
N ALA A 30 23.14 -13.92 7.35
CA ALA A 30 23.94 -12.71 7.18
C ALA A 30 23.32 -11.70 6.19
N GLY A 31 22.07 -11.92 5.72
CA GLY A 31 21.41 -11.08 4.72
C GLY A 31 19.92 -10.84 4.97
N THR A 32 19.27 -10.20 4.00
CA THR A 32 17.82 -9.89 4.01
C THR A 32 17.22 -10.32 2.68
N PHE A 33 16.22 -11.19 2.71
CA PHE A 33 15.39 -11.48 1.55
C PHE A 33 14.39 -10.36 1.33
N LYS A 34 14.26 -9.93 0.08
CA LYS A 34 13.26 -8.94 -0.33
C LYS A 34 12.30 -9.60 -1.31
N GLY A 35 11.03 -9.27 -1.18
CA GLY A 35 10.01 -9.73 -2.10
C GLY A 35 8.80 -8.83 -2.08
N GLY A 36 7.83 -9.12 -2.92
CA GLY A 36 6.59 -8.37 -3.00
C GLY A 36 5.47 -9.20 -3.61
N PHE A 37 4.32 -8.56 -3.77
CA PHE A 37 3.15 -9.14 -4.43
C PHE A 37 2.84 -8.37 -5.72
N ASP A 38 2.77 -9.08 -6.84
CA ASP A 38 2.46 -8.46 -8.14
C ASP A 38 0.95 -8.24 -8.38
N GLU A 39 0.09 -9.02 -7.71
CA GLU A 39 -1.37 -8.87 -7.78
C GLU A 39 -1.88 -8.23 -6.48
N ILE A 40 -2.02 -6.90 -6.50
CA ILE A 40 -2.48 -6.08 -5.37
C ILE A 40 -3.70 -5.24 -5.76
N GLY A 41 -4.49 -4.87 -4.75
CA GLY A 41 -5.57 -3.90 -4.87
C GLY A 41 -5.73 -3.16 -3.56
N ALA A 42 -6.13 -1.89 -3.62
CA ALA A 42 -6.50 -1.13 -2.43
C ALA A 42 -7.50 -0.03 -2.78
N GLU A 43 -8.25 0.39 -1.76
CA GLU A 43 -9.19 1.49 -1.81
C GLU A 43 -8.92 2.44 -0.64
N LEU A 44 -8.76 3.72 -0.95
CA LEU A 44 -8.70 4.81 0.02
C LEU A 44 -10.03 5.54 0.01
N ALA A 45 -10.75 5.52 1.12
CA ALA A 45 -11.96 6.32 1.33
C ALA A 45 -11.63 7.51 2.24
N VAL A 46 -12.01 8.72 1.80
CA VAL A 46 -11.79 9.97 2.52
C VAL A 46 -13.13 10.68 2.76
N ASP A 47 -13.43 10.94 4.03
CA ASP A 47 -14.63 11.67 4.49
C ASP A 47 -14.21 12.81 5.41
N GLY A 48 -14.10 14.01 4.84
CA GLY A 48 -13.66 15.22 5.54
C GLY A 48 -12.26 15.06 6.12
N GLU A 49 -12.16 15.04 7.45
CA GLU A 49 -10.89 14.87 8.19
C GLU A 49 -10.54 13.40 8.47
N ARG A 50 -11.38 12.44 8.08
CA ARG A 50 -11.15 11.00 8.27
C ARG A 50 -10.77 10.34 6.95
N ALA A 51 -9.88 9.35 7.03
CA ALA A 51 -9.52 8.50 5.92
C ALA A 51 -9.34 7.05 6.38
N SER A 52 -9.73 6.10 5.53
CA SER A 52 -9.48 4.66 5.71
C SER A 52 -8.86 4.08 4.45
N LEU A 53 -7.80 3.29 4.62
CA LEU A 53 -7.14 2.57 3.54
C LEU A 53 -7.29 1.07 3.79
N GLU A 54 -7.89 0.37 2.84
CA GLU A 54 -8.06 -1.07 2.86
C GLU A 54 -7.38 -1.67 1.62
N GLY A 55 -6.68 -2.80 1.81
CA GLY A 55 -5.88 -3.41 0.76
C GLY A 55 -5.93 -4.93 0.78
N THR A 56 -5.67 -5.52 -0.38
CA THR A 56 -5.59 -6.95 -0.61
C THR A 56 -4.35 -7.27 -1.45
N ALA A 57 -3.71 -8.39 -1.15
CA ALA A 57 -2.64 -8.95 -1.96
C ALA A 57 -2.91 -10.45 -2.17
N LYS A 58 -2.70 -10.95 -3.38
CA LYS A 58 -2.90 -12.36 -3.68
C LYS A 58 -1.65 -13.14 -3.27
N VAL A 59 -1.80 -14.07 -2.34
CA VAL A 59 -0.67 -14.86 -1.82
C VAL A 59 0.11 -15.59 -2.92
N ALA A 60 -0.57 -16.05 -3.98
CA ALA A 60 0.06 -16.77 -5.08
C ALA A 60 0.92 -15.88 -6.00
N SER A 61 0.86 -14.55 -5.90
CA SER A 61 1.65 -13.62 -6.70
C SER A 61 2.92 -13.14 -6.00
N VAL A 62 3.42 -13.90 -5.01
CA VAL A 62 4.71 -13.59 -4.36
C VAL A 62 5.82 -13.70 -5.38
N ASP A 63 6.61 -12.64 -5.49
CA ASP A 63 7.87 -12.60 -6.25
C ASP A 63 9.03 -12.24 -5.31
N VAL A 64 10.15 -12.95 -5.43
CA VAL A 64 11.36 -12.74 -4.61
C VAL A 64 12.47 -12.21 -5.51
N LYS A 65 13.07 -11.09 -5.11
CA LYS A 65 14.05 -10.35 -5.91
C LYS A 65 15.47 -10.48 -5.38
#